data_AF-A0A916WRP0-F1
#
_entry.id   AF-A0A916WRP0-F1
#
_cell.length_a   1.000
_cell.length_b   1.000
_cell.length_c   1.000
_cell.angle_alpha   90.00
_cell.angle_beta   90.00
_cell.angle_gamma   90.00
#
_symmetry.space_group_name_H-M   'P 1'
#
loop_
_entity.id
_entity.type
_entity.pdbx_description
1 polymer ?
#
loop_
_entity_poly.entity_id
_entity_poly.type
_entity_poly.pdbx_seq_one_letter_code
_entity_poly.pdbx_strand_id
1 'polypeptide(L)'
;MSREDSRRRAERAHRLRALGRSWQEVADAEGFRSRSAARTAVQRYLEAEPGESLEEVRRSAGETLRITRSVLMGRFASASQRGDDDTLVKLAREVHRNLSQWAQLTGANSPERHQVEAVVTTTTADVLNELEQKLLNTLDGEVVEE
;
A
#
# COMPACT_ATOMS: atom_id res chain seq x y z
N MET A 1 -25.93 -1.47 -18.63
CA MET A 1 -24.64 -1.96 -18.09
C MET A 1 -24.55 -1.52 -16.65
N SER A 2 -24.41 -2.45 -15.70
CA SER A 2 -24.32 -2.11 -14.28
C SER A 2 -22.98 -1.42 -13.97
N ARG A 3 -22.93 -0.66 -12.87
CA ARG A 3 -21.68 -0.11 -12.32
C ARG A 3 -20.70 -1.25 -11.99
N GLU A 4 -21.22 -2.37 -11.51
CA GLU A 4 -20.46 -3.59 -11.19
C GLU A 4 -19.86 -4.23 -12.45
N ASP A 5 -20.65 -4.40 -13.52
CA ASP A 5 -20.16 -4.93 -14.80
C ASP A 5 -19.05 -4.06 -15.39
N SER A 6 -19.21 -2.74 -15.26
CA SER A 6 -18.23 -1.77 -15.74
C SER A 6 -16.91 -1.88 -14.97
N ARG A 7 -16.97 -2.07 -13.65
CA ARG A 7 -15.79 -2.28 -12.79
C ARG A 7 -15.08 -3.59 -13.11
N ARG A 8 -15.80 -4.72 -13.18
CA ARG A 8 -15.23 -6.04 -13.50
C ARG A 8 -14.57 -6.06 -14.88
N ARG A 9 -15.14 -5.34 -15.85
CA ARG A 9 -14.53 -5.20 -17.18
C ARG A 9 -13.24 -4.36 -17.15
N ALA A 10 -13.20 -3.29 -16.36
CA ALA A 10 -11.99 -2.50 -16.18
C ALA A 10 -10.87 -3.27 -15.44
N GLU A 11 -11.23 -4.08 -14.45
CA GLU A 11 -10.32 -4.99 -13.75
C GLU A 11 -9.70 -6.03 -14.70
N ARG A 12 -10.50 -6.69 -15.55
CA ARG A 12 -9.98 -7.64 -16.55
C ARG A 12 -9.07 -6.96 -17.57
N ALA A 13 -9.45 -5.77 -18.03
CA ALA A 13 -8.61 -4.95 -18.92
C ALA A 13 -7.26 -4.58 -18.27
N HIS A 14 -7.27 -4.25 -16.97
CA HIS A 14 -6.05 -3.99 -16.21
C HIS A 14 -5.13 -5.23 -16.15
N ARG A 15 -5.68 -6.43 -15.89
CA ARG A 15 -4.92 -7.69 -15.90
C ARG A 15 -4.30 -7.98 -17.26
N LEU A 16 -5.05 -7.83 -18.35
CA LEU A 16 -4.53 -8.03 -19.71
C LEU A 16 -3.40 -7.05 -20.03
N ARG A 17 -3.51 -5.80 -19.56
CA ARG A 17 -2.45 -4.80 -19.72
C ARG A 17 -1.18 -5.18 -18.95
N ALA A 18 -1.33 -5.70 -17.72
CA ALA A 18 -0.21 -6.16 -16.90
C ALA A 18 0.54 -7.36 -17.53
N LEU A 19 -0.16 -8.19 -18.31
CA LEU A 19 0.42 -9.28 -19.11
C LEU A 19 1.10 -8.81 -20.40
N GLY A 20 1.20 -7.51 -20.64
CA GLY A 20 1.93 -6.93 -21.78
C GLY A 20 1.09 -6.69 -23.04
N ARG A 21 -0.22 -6.95 -23.03
CA ARG A 21 -1.09 -6.69 -24.20
C ARG A 21 -1.17 -5.21 -24.55
N SER A 22 -1.29 -4.93 -25.84
CA SER A 22 -1.53 -3.58 -26.36
C SER A 22 -2.94 -3.11 -26.02
N TRP A 23 -3.16 -1.79 -25.96
CA TRP A 23 -4.49 -1.23 -25.69
C TRP A 23 -5.53 -1.57 -26.75
N GLN A 24 -5.09 -1.88 -27.98
CA GLN A 24 -6.00 -2.31 -29.03
C GLN A 24 -6.48 -3.74 -28.77
N GLU A 25 -5.58 -4.68 -28.50
CA GLU A 25 -5.94 -6.06 -28.13
C GLU A 25 -6.83 -6.11 -26.87
N VAL A 26 -6.54 -5.26 -25.87
CA VAL A 26 -7.38 -5.16 -24.67
C VAL A 26 -8.78 -4.64 -25.00
N ALA A 27 -8.88 -3.66 -25.91
CA ALA A 27 -10.16 -3.13 -26.33
C ALA A 27 -10.99 -4.17 -27.08
N ASP A 28 -10.35 -4.92 -27.98
CA ASP A 28 -11.00 -5.96 -28.77
C ASP A 28 -11.43 -7.15 -27.90
N ALA A 29 -10.59 -7.56 -26.94
CA ALA A 29 -10.88 -8.69 -26.04
C ALA A 29 -12.03 -8.41 -25.06
N GLU A 30 -12.13 -7.19 -24.54
CA GLU A 30 -13.13 -6.82 -23.51
C GLU A 30 -14.34 -6.05 -24.08
N GLY A 31 -14.38 -5.84 -25.40
CA GLY A 31 -15.49 -5.16 -26.08
C GLY A 31 -15.57 -3.66 -25.78
N PHE A 32 -14.43 -2.97 -25.69
CA PHE A 32 -14.39 -1.51 -25.64
C PHE A 32 -14.52 -0.92 -27.05
N ARG A 33 -15.21 0.23 -27.14
CA ARG A 33 -15.39 0.96 -28.41
C ARG A 33 -14.08 1.43 -29.05
N SER A 34 -13.00 1.56 -28.26
CA SER A 34 -11.69 1.97 -28.73
C SER A 34 -10.59 1.68 -27.70
N ARG A 35 -9.33 1.67 -28.15
CA ARG A 35 -8.13 1.64 -27.29
C ARG A 35 -8.14 2.73 -26.20
N SER A 36 -8.62 3.93 -26.54
CA SER A 36 -8.70 5.05 -25.59
C SER A 36 -9.76 4.80 -24.53
N ALA A 37 -10.91 4.21 -24.91
CA ALA A 37 -11.96 3.84 -23.95
C ALA A 37 -11.47 2.78 -22.96
N ALA A 38 -10.71 1.78 -23.43
CA ALA A 38 -10.09 0.78 -22.56
C ALA A 38 -9.09 1.43 -21.58
N ARG A 39 -8.21 2.31 -22.06
CA ARG A 39 -7.25 3.03 -21.22
C ARG A 39 -7.93 3.88 -20.14
N THR A 40 -8.94 4.68 -20.51
CA THR A 40 -9.68 5.52 -19.55
C THR A 40 -10.42 4.67 -18.51
N ALA A 41 -10.99 3.54 -18.91
CA ALA A 41 -11.67 2.63 -17.97
C ALA A 41 -10.68 2.04 -16.95
N VAL A 42 -9.50 1.58 -17.39
CA VAL A 42 -8.45 1.09 -16.48
C VAL A 42 -7.93 2.21 -15.58
N GLN A 43 -7.73 3.42 -16.11
CA GLN A 43 -7.29 4.56 -15.31
C GLN A 43 -8.30 4.88 -14.19
N ARG A 44 -9.59 4.96 -14.51
CA ARG A 44 -10.65 5.19 -13.52
C ARG A 44 -10.76 4.06 -12.51
N TYR A 45 -10.53 2.82 -12.95
CA TYR A 45 -10.47 1.68 -12.04
C TYR A 45 -9.33 1.83 -11.04
N LEU A 46 -8.13 2.19 -11.50
CA LEU A 46 -6.98 2.43 -10.63
C LEU A 46 -7.13 3.68 -9.74
N GLU A 47 -7.85 4.70 -10.19
CA GLU A 47 -8.16 5.88 -9.37
C GLU A 47 -9.24 5.60 -8.32
N ALA A 48 -10.17 4.68 -8.62
CA ALA A 48 -11.23 4.26 -7.72
C ALA A 48 -10.82 3.15 -6.74
N GLU A 49 -9.75 2.43 -7.05
CA GLU A 49 -9.06 1.50 -6.15
C GLU A 49 -7.94 2.32 -5.48
N PRO A 50 -8.12 2.87 -4.26
CA PRO A 50 -6.98 3.42 -3.54
C PRO A 50 -5.94 2.31 -3.46
N GLY A 51 -4.75 2.54 -4.03
CA GLY A 51 -3.65 1.61 -3.89
C GLY A 51 -3.46 1.28 -2.40
N GLU A 52 -3.00 0.08 -2.08
CA GLU A 52 -2.82 -0.33 -0.69
C GLU A 52 -2.04 0.74 0.07
N SER A 53 -2.62 1.23 1.16
CA SER A 53 -1.90 2.14 2.05
C SER A 53 -0.65 1.46 2.57
N LEU A 54 0.39 2.25 2.90
CA LEU A 54 1.61 1.68 3.48
C LEU A 54 1.32 0.84 4.72
N GLU A 55 0.30 1.17 5.50
CA GLU A 55 -0.13 0.36 6.64
C GLU A 55 -0.77 -0.97 6.23
N GLU A 56 -1.60 -1.00 5.19
CA GLU A 56 -2.18 -2.22 4.64
C GLU A 56 -1.11 -3.14 4.05
N VAL A 57 -0.17 -2.58 3.29
CA VAL A 57 0.99 -3.31 2.77
C VAL A 57 1.80 -3.90 3.93
N ARG A 58 2.11 -3.11 4.97
CA ARG A 58 2.86 -3.58 6.14
C ARG A 58 2.11 -4.68 6.89
N ARG A 59 0.80 -4.54 7.07
CA ARG A 59 -0.04 -5.55 7.73
C ARG A 59 -0.05 -6.87 6.94
N SER A 60 -0.27 -6.79 5.63
CA SER A 60 -0.26 -7.92 4.71
C SER A 60 1.10 -8.64 4.67
N ALA A 61 2.19 -7.87 4.56
CA ALA A 61 3.55 -8.39 4.59
C ALA A 61 3.88 -9.05 5.94
N GLY A 62 3.49 -8.43 7.05
CA GLY A 62 3.70 -8.97 8.40
C GLY A 62 2.98 -10.30 8.61
N GLU A 63 1.74 -10.40 8.15
CA GLU A 63 0.96 -11.64 8.22
C GLU A 63 1.57 -12.75 7.35
N THR A 64 1.99 -12.41 6.14
CA THR A 64 2.68 -13.34 5.23
C THR A 64 3.97 -13.89 5.85
N LEU A 65 4.77 -13.01 6.47
CA LEU A 65 5.99 -13.41 7.18
C LEU A 65 5.68 -14.35 8.36
N ARG A 66 4.61 -14.07 9.13
CA ARG A 66 4.17 -14.90 10.26
C ARG A 66 3.78 -16.31 9.82
N ILE A 67 2.97 -16.43 8.77
CA ILE A 67 2.54 -17.71 8.20
C ILE A 67 3.76 -18.49 7.69
N THR A 68 4.61 -17.84 6.89
CA THR A 68 5.82 -18.45 6.34
C THR A 68 6.74 -18.96 7.43
N ARG A 69 6.94 -18.19 8.50
CA ARG A 69 7.72 -18.61 9.68
C ARG A 69 7.18 -19.87 10.32
N SER A 70 5.87 -19.98 10.50
CA SER A 70 5.24 -21.17 11.09
C SER A 70 5.53 -22.42 10.27
N VAL A 71 5.39 -22.33 8.94
CA VAL A 71 5.70 -23.44 8.03
C VAL A 71 7.18 -23.81 8.07
N LEU A 72 8.08 -22.82 8.02
CA LEU A 72 9.52 -23.03 8.05
C LEU A 72 9.96 -23.69 9.36
N MET A 73 9.44 -23.24 10.50
CA MET A 73 9.76 -23.82 11.81
C MET A 73 9.26 -25.26 11.94
N GLY A 74 8.06 -25.56 11.44
CA GLY A 74 7.55 -26.93 11.41
C GLY A 74 8.45 -27.87 10.58
N ARG A 75 8.89 -27.41 9.41
CA ARG A 75 9.83 -28.16 8.56
C ARG A 75 11.21 -28.30 9.20
N PHE A 76 11.69 -27.25 9.88
CA PHE A 76 12.96 -27.25 10.58
C PHE A 76 12.97 -28.29 11.71
N ALA A 77 11.93 -28.31 12.55
CA ALA A 77 11.77 -29.31 13.60
C ALA A 77 11.72 -30.73 13.02
N SER A 78 11.02 -30.93 11.90
CA SER A 78 10.93 -32.21 11.21
C SER A 78 12.28 -32.68 10.63
N ALA A 79 13.06 -31.78 10.04
CA ALA A 79 14.42 -32.09 9.56
C ALA A 79 15.36 -32.44 10.71
N SER A 80 15.26 -31.71 11.83
CA SER A 80 16.03 -31.97 13.06
C SER A 80 15.76 -33.36 13.63
N GLN A 81 14.48 -33.76 13.69
CA GLN A 81 14.10 -35.09 14.16
C GLN A 81 14.64 -36.23 13.27
N ARG A 82 14.82 -35.98 11.97
CA ARG A 82 15.36 -36.98 11.02
C ARG A 82 16.89 -36.98 10.91
N GLY A 83 17.59 -36.05 11.55
CA GLY A 83 19.04 -35.88 11.38
C GLY A 83 19.44 -35.45 9.96
N ASP A 84 18.54 -34.75 9.25
CA ASP A 84 18.79 -34.26 7.90
C ASP A 84 19.46 -32.87 7.97
N ASP A 85 20.75 -32.89 8.29
CA ASP A 85 21.55 -31.68 8.56
C ASP A 85 21.64 -30.75 7.33
N ASP A 86 21.69 -31.31 6.12
CA ASP A 86 21.72 -30.55 4.86
C ASP A 86 20.44 -29.72 4.68
N THR A 87 19.28 -30.33 4.93
CA THR A 87 18.01 -29.61 4.90
C THR A 87 17.92 -28.63 6.07
N LEU A 88 18.42 -29.01 7.24
CA LEU A 88 18.39 -28.19 8.44
C LEU A 88 19.16 -26.87 8.25
N VAL A 89 20.35 -26.92 7.65
CA VAL A 89 21.15 -25.72 7.33
C VAL A 89 20.44 -24.82 6.31
N LYS A 90 19.79 -25.39 5.30
CA LYS A 90 19.01 -24.61 4.31
C LYS A 90 17.84 -23.92 4.97
N LEU A 91 17.07 -24.63 5.79
CA LEU A 91 15.94 -24.08 6.52
C LEU A 91 16.37 -23.02 7.55
N ALA A 92 17.50 -23.21 8.24
CA ALA A 92 18.04 -22.24 9.19
C ALA A 92 18.29 -20.87 8.54
N ARG A 93 18.84 -20.86 7.31
CA ARG A 93 19.08 -19.63 6.54
C ARG A 93 17.77 -18.93 6.19
N GLU A 94 16.77 -19.67 5.72
CA GLU A 94 15.47 -19.07 5.37
C GLU A 94 14.72 -18.55 6.60
N VAL A 95 14.80 -19.25 7.74
CA VAL A 95 14.27 -18.76 9.02
C VAL A 95 14.94 -17.45 9.43
N HIS A 96 16.27 -17.37 9.33
CA HIS A 96 16.99 -16.12 9.64
C HIS A 96 16.57 -14.98 8.72
N ARG A 97 16.49 -15.20 7.41
CA ARG A 97 16.03 -14.17 6.45
C ARG A 97 14.62 -13.68 6.78
N ASN A 98 13.71 -14.59 7.07
CA ASN A 98 12.34 -14.24 7.46
C ASN A 98 12.31 -13.38 8.74
N LEU A 99 13.11 -13.74 9.74
CA LEU A 99 13.23 -12.95 10.98
C LEU A 99 13.84 -11.56 10.73
N SER A 100 14.86 -11.45 9.88
CA SER A 100 15.44 -10.15 9.51
C SER A 100 14.44 -9.24 8.79
N GLN A 101 13.67 -9.79 7.85
CA GLN A 101 12.61 -9.04 7.16
C GLN A 101 11.52 -8.57 8.14
N TRP A 102 11.14 -9.43 9.08
CA TRP A 102 10.18 -9.07 10.12
C TRP A 102 10.73 -7.96 11.03
N ALA A 103 12.00 -8.04 11.43
CA ALA A 103 12.65 -7.02 12.26
C ALA A 103 12.78 -5.67 11.54
N GLN A 104 13.02 -5.68 10.23
CA GLN A 104 12.99 -4.46 9.42
C GLN A 104 11.58 -3.87 9.35
N LEU A 105 10.56 -4.72 9.15
CA LEU A 105 9.16 -4.29 9.06
C LEU A 105 8.64 -3.67 10.36
N THR A 106 9.04 -4.22 11.51
CA THR A 106 8.59 -3.77 12.83
C THR A 106 9.50 -2.72 13.47
N GLY A 107 10.60 -2.35 12.80
CA GLY A 107 11.58 -1.41 13.34
C GLY A 107 12.47 -1.96 14.45
N ALA A 108 12.44 -3.28 14.71
CA ALA A 108 13.26 -3.93 15.73
C ALA A 108 14.77 -3.94 15.40
N ASN A 109 15.14 -3.64 14.14
CA ASN A 109 16.53 -3.48 13.70
C ASN A 109 17.08 -2.05 13.90
N SER A 110 16.30 -1.10 14.43
CA SER A 110 16.79 0.26 14.66
C SER A 110 17.79 0.29 15.82
N PRO A 111 19.02 0.83 15.62
CA PRO A 111 20.02 0.92 16.69
C PRO A 111 19.57 1.84 17.85
N GLU A 112 18.69 2.80 17.56
CA GLU A 112 18.04 3.66 18.55
C GLU A 112 16.51 3.54 18.45
N ARG A 113 15.84 3.45 19.60
CA ARG A 113 14.38 3.41 19.69
C ARG A 113 13.82 4.82 19.69
N HIS A 114 13.36 5.32 18.54
CA HIS A 114 12.64 6.59 18.47
C HIS A 114 11.14 6.36 18.69
N GLN A 115 10.62 6.76 19.86
CA GLN A 115 9.18 6.94 20.08
C GLN A 115 8.87 8.42 19.91
N VAL A 116 8.15 8.77 18.85
CA VAL A 116 7.63 10.13 18.65
C VAL A 116 6.21 10.16 19.20
N GLU A 117 6.03 10.80 20.36
CA GLU A 117 4.72 11.17 20.85
C GLU A 117 4.33 12.49 20.19
N ALA A 118 3.45 12.44 19.19
CA ALA A 118 2.93 13.63 18.55
C ALA A 118 1.90 14.29 19.48
N VAL A 119 2.34 15.23 20.31
CA VAL A 119 1.43 16.12 21.04
C VAL A 119 0.96 17.19 20.05
N VAL A 120 -0.27 17.04 19.57
CA VAL A 120 -0.92 18.08 18.76
C VAL A 120 -1.31 19.21 19.71
N THR A 121 -0.45 20.22 19.83
CA THR A 121 -0.69 21.39 20.69
C THR A 121 -1.63 22.40 20.07
N THR A 122 -1.83 22.35 18.75
CA THR A 122 -2.74 23.25 18.04
C THR A 122 -4.15 22.66 18.08
N THR A 123 -5.02 23.29 18.86
CA THR A 123 -6.44 22.96 18.89
C THR A 123 -7.15 23.59 17.70
N THR A 124 -8.33 23.09 17.35
CA THR A 124 -9.18 23.70 16.31
C THR A 124 -9.49 25.18 16.62
N ALA A 125 -9.55 25.55 17.90
CA ALA A 125 -9.75 26.92 18.33
C ALA A 125 -8.54 27.82 17.99
N ASP A 126 -7.31 27.30 18.13
CA ASP A 126 -6.10 28.05 17.78
C ASP A 126 -6.05 28.34 16.27
N VAL A 127 -6.45 27.37 15.45
CA VAL A 127 -6.55 27.54 13.99
C VAL A 127 -7.60 28.58 13.61
N LEU A 128 -8.77 28.55 14.27
CA LEU A 128 -9.86 29.51 14.04
C LEU A 128 -9.45 30.93 14.40
N ASN A 129 -8.81 31.12 15.55
CA ASN A 129 -8.34 32.44 16.00
C ASN A 129 -7.28 33.01 15.06
N GLU A 130 -6.34 32.18 14.58
CA GLU A 130 -5.32 32.61 13.61
C GLU A 130 -5.95 32.97 12.25
N LEU A 131 -6.98 32.23 11.82
CA LEU A 131 -7.72 32.51 10.59
C LEU A 131 -8.50 33.83 10.70
N GLU A 132 -9.15 34.06 11.84
CA GLU A 132 -9.90 35.29 12.13
C GLU A 132 -8.99 36.52 12.10
N GLN A 133 -7.82 36.46 12.75
CA GLN A 133 -6.84 37.56 12.70
C GLN A 133 -6.35 37.86 11.28
N LYS A 134 -6.11 36.82 10.46
CA LYS A 134 -5.70 37.01 9.06
C LYS A 134 -6.80 37.66 8.22
N LEU A 135 -8.06 37.30 8.47
CA LEU A 135 -9.22 37.88 7.78
C LEU A 135 -9.47 39.33 8.19
N LEU A 136 -9.37 39.67 9.48
CA LEU A 136 -9.51 41.04 9.97
C LEU A 136 -8.41 41.95 9.41
N ASN A 137 -7.17 41.49 9.42
CA ASN A 137 -6.03 42.24 8.85
C ASN A 137 -6.14 42.48 7.34
N THR A 138 -6.85 41.62 6.60
CA THR A 138 -7.09 41.81 5.16
C THR A 138 -8.24 42.77 4.90
N LEU A 139 -9.26 42.81 5.75
CA LEU A 139 -10.37 43.75 5.67
C LEU A 139 -9.96 45.18 6.07
N ASP A 140 -9.07 45.34 7.06
CA ASP A 140 -8.56 46.65 7.47
C ASP A 140 -7.53 47.24 6.48
N GLY A 141 -7.03 46.43 5.55
CA GLY A 141 -6.01 46.82 4.56
C GLY A 141 -6.54 47.36 3.22
N GLU A 142 -7.86 47.39 3.01
CA GLU A 142 -8.48 47.79 1.74
C GLU A 142 -9.35 49.04 1.91
N VAL A 143 -8.73 50.20 2.11
CA VAL A 143 -9.33 51.49 1.74
C VAL A 143 -8.27 52.30 0.98
N VAL A 144 -8.25 52.15 -0.35
CA VAL A 144 -7.62 53.12 -1.25
C VAL A 144 -8.75 54.05 -1.68
N GLU A 145 -8.87 55.20 -1.02
CA GLU A 145 -9.75 56.28 -1.49
C GLU A 145 -9.10 56.93 -2.73
N GLU A 146 -9.77 56.85 -3.88
CA GLU A 146 -9.53 57.69 -5.07
C GLU A 146 -10.32 59.00 -4.98
#